data_AF-A0A258LR14-F1
#
_entry.id   AF-A0A258LR14-F1
#
_cell.length_a   1.000
_cell.length_b   1.000
_cell.length_c   1.000
_cell.angle_alpha   90.00
_cell.angle_beta   90.00
_cell.angle_gamma   90.00
#
_symmetry.space_group_name_H-M   'P 1'
#
loop_
_entity.id
_entity.type
_entity.pdbx_description
1 polymer ?
#
loop_
_entity_poly.entity_id
_entity_poly.type
_entity_poly.pdbx_seq_one_letter_code
_entity_poly.pdbx_strand_id
1 'polypeptide(L)'
;MSVTTVTVGSATAATLEIEEEGALTSVNATVGTAAGGVGTVTISDNGSSWTNTSDMTIGLNGGTGSVTVSGGGSLTTSRLALSTASWDIGSSGGSGTLTVTGQGSTWTSTGGVDIARTEDSTGTLTISGGAYASILNTGIYTGAGAQITITGEGTRVEIGNPTDTSQAAWLSPEGGTVTVSDGAYLFASGIYVGPGGSDLTTMTVTGAGTVVDSAERVYVGGQNGSRDVD
;
A
#
# COMPACT_ATOMS: atom_id res chain seq x y z
N MET A 1 9.17 16.88 13.95
CA MET A 1 10.49 17.11 13.33
C MET A 1 10.33 17.08 11.82
N SER A 2 11.03 17.94 11.06
CA SER A 2 11.05 17.87 9.59
C SER A 2 12.46 17.58 9.08
N VAL A 3 12.60 16.61 8.18
CA VAL A 3 13.89 16.19 7.61
C VAL A 3 13.80 15.98 6.11
N THR A 4 14.92 16.03 5.40
CA THR A 4 14.93 15.73 3.96
C THR A 4 14.77 14.24 3.70
N THR A 5 15.49 13.39 4.42
CA THR A 5 15.50 11.94 4.18
C THR A 5 15.42 11.19 5.50
N VAL A 6 14.60 10.16 5.52
CA VAL A 6 14.57 9.14 6.57
C VAL A 6 15.07 7.83 5.97
N THR A 7 16.07 7.21 6.60
CA THR A 7 16.53 5.86 6.25
C THR A 7 16.54 5.02 7.50
N VAL A 8 15.75 3.94 7.51
CA VAL A 8 15.68 2.99 8.63
C VAL A 8 16.16 1.64 8.12
N GLY A 9 17.26 1.13 8.68
CA GLY A 9 17.74 -0.21 8.38
C GLY A 9 18.43 -0.35 7.02
N SER A 10 19.50 0.42 6.80
CA SER A 10 20.21 0.46 5.51
C SER A 10 20.93 -0.86 5.17
N ALA A 11 21.98 -1.20 5.92
CA ALA A 11 22.73 -2.45 5.78
C ALA A 11 22.67 -3.35 7.04
N THR A 12 22.12 -2.82 8.13
CA THR A 12 21.91 -3.50 9.41
C THR A 12 20.49 -3.25 9.88
N ALA A 13 20.02 -4.03 10.84
CA ALA A 13 18.70 -3.81 11.43
C ALA A 13 18.62 -2.44 12.14
N ALA A 14 17.49 -1.75 12.00
CA ALA A 14 17.15 -0.57 12.79
C ALA A 14 15.64 -0.41 12.97
N THR A 15 15.25 0.25 14.06
CA THR A 15 13.86 0.56 14.39
C THR A 15 13.66 2.07 14.54
N LEU A 16 12.45 2.54 14.22
CA LEU A 16 11.99 3.90 14.50
C LEU A 16 10.57 3.82 15.07
N GLU A 17 10.34 4.50 16.19
CA GLU A 17 9.04 4.57 16.87
C GLU A 17 8.56 6.02 16.86
N ILE A 18 7.28 6.22 16.53
CA ILE A 18 6.58 7.50 16.58
C ILE A 18 5.33 7.28 17.42
N GLU A 19 5.42 7.67 18.68
CA GLU A 19 4.47 7.39 19.75
C GLU A 19 4.16 8.66 20.54
N GLU A 20 3.20 8.59 21.46
CA GLU A 20 2.88 9.69 22.39
C GLU A 20 2.66 11.05 21.69
N GLU A 21 1.83 11.06 20.63
CA GLU A 21 1.55 12.26 19.80
C GLU A 21 2.76 12.79 19.01
N GLY A 22 3.81 11.97 18.86
CA GLY A 22 5.00 12.29 18.08
C GLY A 22 4.67 12.58 16.61
N ALA A 23 5.38 13.55 16.01
CA ALA A 23 5.17 13.95 14.62
C ALA A 23 6.47 14.00 13.83
N LEU A 24 6.54 13.23 12.74
CA LEU A 24 7.64 13.23 11.78
C LEU A 24 7.16 13.73 10.41
N THR A 25 7.95 14.60 9.79
CA THR A 25 7.78 14.97 8.39
C THR A 25 9.09 14.68 7.64
N SER A 26 9.00 13.99 6.50
CA SER A 26 10.15 13.75 5.63
C SER A 26 9.83 14.09 4.18
N VAL A 27 10.84 14.46 3.39
CA VAL A 27 10.69 14.55 1.94
C VAL A 27 10.74 13.16 1.33
N ASN A 28 11.83 12.42 1.56
CA ASN A 28 12.00 11.04 1.10
C ASN A 28 12.12 10.06 2.28
N ALA A 29 11.75 8.81 2.05
CA ALA A 29 11.87 7.76 3.04
C ALA A 29 12.25 6.41 2.44
N THR A 30 13.17 5.71 3.09
CA THR A 30 13.46 4.30 2.81
C THR A 30 13.49 3.49 4.10
N VAL A 31 12.74 2.39 4.13
CA VAL A 31 12.69 1.45 5.25
C VAL A 31 13.15 0.09 4.74
N GLY A 32 14.34 -0.36 5.13
CA GLY A 32 15.02 -1.52 4.56
C GLY A 32 15.56 -1.21 3.16
N THR A 33 16.89 -1.02 3.02
CA THR A 33 17.47 -0.46 1.78
C THR A 33 18.32 -1.42 0.95
N ALA A 34 19.15 -2.25 1.57
CA ALA A 34 20.08 -3.13 0.85
C ALA A 34 19.84 -4.58 1.23
N ALA A 35 20.36 -5.53 0.44
CA ALA A 35 20.31 -6.95 0.75
C ALA A 35 20.80 -7.21 2.19
N GLY A 36 19.93 -7.81 3.02
CA GLY A 36 20.17 -8.06 4.45
C GLY A 36 19.89 -6.89 5.39
N GLY A 37 19.61 -5.68 4.87
CA GLY A 37 19.14 -4.54 5.64
C GLY A 37 17.68 -4.72 6.09
N VAL A 38 17.42 -4.45 7.37
CA VAL A 38 16.09 -4.62 7.98
C VAL A 38 15.65 -3.33 8.64
N GLY A 39 14.62 -2.69 8.11
CA GLY A 39 14.02 -1.49 8.68
C GLY A 39 12.64 -1.76 9.25
N THR A 40 12.37 -1.30 10.48
CA THR A 40 11.04 -1.35 11.08
C THR A 40 10.63 0.03 11.58
N VAL A 41 9.41 0.46 11.22
CA VAL A 41 8.82 1.69 11.76
C VAL A 41 7.47 1.39 12.38
N THR A 42 7.23 1.92 13.57
CA THR A 42 5.92 1.87 14.25
C THR A 42 5.40 3.29 14.43
N ILE A 43 4.15 3.52 14.06
CA ILE A 43 3.37 4.73 14.35
C ILE A 43 2.17 4.31 15.17
N SER A 44 2.20 4.61 16.46
CA SER A 44 1.22 4.13 17.45
C SER A 44 0.75 5.26 18.33
N ASP A 45 -0.37 5.03 19.02
CA ASP A 45 -1.11 6.00 19.82
C ASP A 45 -1.83 7.06 18.99
N ASN A 46 -2.93 7.53 19.56
CA ASN A 46 -3.76 8.54 18.95
C ASN A 46 -2.98 9.86 18.85
N GLY A 47 -2.90 10.43 17.65
CA GLY A 47 -2.21 11.69 17.38
C GLY A 47 -0.79 11.55 16.84
N SER A 48 -0.18 10.37 16.97
CA SER A 48 1.13 10.12 16.38
C SER A 48 1.06 10.09 14.85
N SER A 49 2.05 10.68 14.18
CA SER A 49 1.98 10.88 12.74
C SER A 49 3.33 10.85 12.02
N TRP A 50 3.30 10.30 10.81
CA TRP A 50 4.37 10.47 9.83
C TRP A 50 3.81 10.98 8.50
N THR A 51 4.30 12.14 8.06
CA THR A 51 4.01 12.69 6.73
C THR A 51 5.26 12.61 5.86
N ASN A 52 5.18 11.85 4.77
CA ASN A 52 6.19 11.84 3.72
C ASN A 52 5.67 12.58 2.48
N THR A 53 6.41 13.60 2.03
CA THR A 53 5.93 14.53 1.01
C THR A 53 6.41 14.23 -0.42
N SER A 54 7.25 13.21 -0.61
CA SER A 54 7.71 12.74 -1.92
C SER A 54 7.66 11.20 -1.98
N ASP A 55 8.78 10.53 -2.22
CA ASP A 55 8.81 9.08 -2.39
C ASP A 55 9.12 8.37 -1.07
N MET A 56 8.25 7.42 -0.71
CA MET A 56 8.50 6.43 0.34
C MET A 56 8.64 5.05 -0.28
N THR A 57 9.77 4.39 -0.01
CA THR A 57 9.98 2.98 -0.38
C THR A 57 10.19 2.11 0.85
N ILE A 58 9.48 0.99 0.91
CA ILE A 58 9.61 -0.01 1.97
C ILE A 58 10.13 -1.29 1.32
N GLY A 59 11.30 -1.78 1.72
CA GLY A 59 11.92 -2.98 1.17
C GLY A 59 12.59 -2.79 -0.20
N LEU A 60 13.55 -1.87 -0.28
CA LEU A 60 14.30 -1.55 -1.51
C LEU A 60 15.51 -2.50 -1.69
N ASN A 61 15.91 -2.77 -2.94
CA ASN A 61 17.16 -3.47 -3.33
C ASN A 61 17.53 -4.69 -2.47
N GLY A 62 16.62 -5.68 -2.36
CA GLY A 62 16.83 -6.88 -1.55
C GLY A 62 16.69 -6.69 -0.03
N GLY A 63 16.41 -5.46 0.42
CA GLY A 63 16.15 -5.12 1.82
C GLY A 63 14.74 -5.52 2.26
N THR A 64 14.59 -5.68 3.58
CA THR A 64 13.30 -5.96 4.23
C THR A 64 12.85 -4.73 5.01
N GLY A 65 11.68 -4.19 4.67
CA GLY A 65 11.08 -3.06 5.34
C GLY A 65 9.70 -3.38 5.89
N SER A 66 9.39 -2.86 7.07
CA SER A 66 8.05 -2.93 7.65
C SER A 66 7.65 -1.59 8.25
N VAL A 67 6.45 -1.12 7.94
CA VAL A 67 5.81 0.01 8.60
C VAL A 67 4.47 -0.44 9.17
N THR A 68 4.24 -0.18 10.45
CA THR A 68 2.98 -0.46 11.14
C THR A 68 2.37 0.83 11.64
N VAL A 69 1.09 1.03 11.35
CA VAL A 69 0.25 2.13 11.85
C VAL A 69 -0.87 1.53 12.68
N SER A 70 -0.95 1.88 13.96
CA SER A 70 -1.91 1.30 14.90
C SER A 70 -2.36 2.30 15.97
N GLY A 71 -3.32 1.92 16.81
CA GLY A 71 -3.70 2.66 18.02
C GLY A 71 -4.18 4.10 17.81
N GLY A 72 -4.70 4.46 16.62
CA GLY A 72 -5.08 5.83 16.28
C GLY A 72 -3.99 6.66 15.59
N GLY A 73 -2.83 6.07 15.28
CA GLY A 73 -1.76 6.74 14.52
C GLY A 73 -2.11 7.00 13.06
N SER A 74 -1.34 7.88 12.40
CA SER A 74 -1.57 8.28 11.01
C SER A 74 -0.30 8.26 10.14
N LEU A 75 -0.43 7.75 8.93
CA LEU A 75 0.59 7.84 7.88
C LEU A 75 0.04 8.63 6.68
N THR A 76 0.79 9.60 6.18
CA THR A 76 0.52 10.26 4.89
C THR A 76 1.70 10.10 3.95
N THR A 77 1.47 9.66 2.72
CA THR A 77 2.51 9.52 1.69
C THR A 77 2.11 10.22 0.40
N SER A 78 3.06 10.92 -0.26
CA SER A 78 2.83 11.43 -1.61
C SER A 78 2.89 10.32 -2.66
N ARG A 79 3.84 9.38 -2.53
CA ARG A 79 3.92 8.15 -3.31
C ARG A 79 4.46 7.02 -2.44
N LEU A 80 3.93 5.81 -2.60
CA LEU A 80 4.39 4.64 -1.85
C LEU A 80 4.82 3.51 -2.79
N ALA A 81 5.98 2.93 -2.52
CA ALA A 81 6.43 1.69 -3.12
C ALA A 81 6.65 0.62 -2.03
N LEU A 82 5.93 -0.50 -2.15
CA LEU A 82 6.18 -1.71 -1.36
C LEU A 82 7.00 -2.66 -2.21
N SER A 83 8.31 -2.62 -1.98
CA SER A 83 9.32 -3.32 -2.74
C SER A 83 9.20 -3.16 -4.25
N THR A 84 9.10 -1.90 -4.67
CA THR A 84 9.24 -1.52 -6.08
C THR A 84 10.38 -0.51 -6.16
N ALA A 85 11.46 -0.86 -6.86
CA ALA A 85 12.51 0.10 -7.15
C ALA A 85 12.03 1.05 -8.25
N SER A 86 12.48 2.30 -8.23
CA SER A 86 12.20 3.25 -9.31
C SER A 86 12.95 2.85 -10.59
N TRP A 87 12.39 1.92 -11.37
CA TRP A 87 12.72 1.67 -12.78
C TRP A 87 14.20 1.34 -13.06
N ASP A 88 15.00 1.09 -12.02
CA ASP A 88 16.40 0.74 -12.11
C ASP A 88 16.53 -0.72 -12.54
N ILE A 89 16.91 -0.89 -13.81
CA ILE A 89 17.25 -2.17 -14.42
C ILE A 89 18.40 -2.79 -13.61
N GLY A 90 18.15 -3.94 -12.97
CA GLY A 90 19.16 -4.70 -12.23
C GLY A 90 19.07 -4.62 -10.70
N SER A 91 18.04 -3.98 -10.14
CA SER A 91 17.76 -4.06 -8.70
C SER A 91 17.21 -5.44 -8.31
N SER A 92 17.73 -6.05 -7.24
CA SER A 92 17.16 -7.27 -6.68
C SER A 92 15.85 -6.97 -5.95
N GLY A 93 14.80 -7.75 -6.18
CA GLY A 93 13.55 -7.65 -5.45
C GLY A 93 13.76 -7.73 -3.93
N GLY A 94 13.12 -6.84 -3.18
CA GLY A 94 13.15 -6.83 -1.72
C GLY A 94 11.84 -7.35 -1.11
N SER A 95 11.60 -6.99 0.15
CA SER A 95 10.34 -7.28 0.84
C SER A 95 9.82 -6.06 1.57
N GLY A 96 8.66 -5.56 1.15
CA GLY A 96 8.05 -4.35 1.71
C GLY A 96 6.70 -4.64 2.34
N THR A 97 6.50 -4.23 3.59
CA THR A 97 5.23 -4.43 4.30
C THR A 97 4.69 -3.11 4.87
N LEU A 98 3.42 -2.81 4.57
CA LEU A 98 2.64 -1.78 5.27
C LEU A 98 1.43 -2.43 5.94
N THR A 99 1.31 -2.26 7.25
CA THR A 99 0.14 -2.66 8.03
C THR A 99 -0.51 -1.43 8.64
N VAL A 100 -1.82 -1.26 8.43
CA VAL A 100 -2.65 -0.24 9.09
C VAL A 100 -3.78 -0.97 9.79
N THR A 101 -3.81 -0.94 11.12
CA THR A 101 -4.71 -1.80 11.89
C THR A 101 -5.27 -1.13 13.12
N GLY A 102 -6.51 -1.48 13.46
CA GLY A 102 -7.19 -0.95 14.63
C GLY A 102 -8.02 0.29 14.32
N GLN A 103 -9.06 0.47 15.12
CA GLN A 103 -9.98 1.60 14.99
C GLN A 103 -9.22 2.93 15.13
N GLY A 104 -9.53 3.88 14.26
CA GLY A 104 -8.94 5.23 14.27
C GLY A 104 -7.57 5.32 13.60
N SER A 105 -6.91 4.22 13.28
CA SER A 105 -5.66 4.25 12.52
C SER A 105 -5.92 4.59 11.06
N THR A 106 -5.10 5.48 10.51
CA THR A 106 -5.30 6.02 9.17
C THR A 106 -4.07 5.95 8.29
N TRP A 107 -4.28 5.70 7.00
CA TRP A 107 -3.27 5.93 5.98
C TRP A 107 -3.86 6.67 4.79
N THR A 108 -3.20 7.75 4.36
CA THR A 108 -3.54 8.47 3.14
C THR A 108 -2.37 8.45 2.16
N SER A 109 -2.64 8.12 0.91
CA SER A 109 -1.72 8.34 -0.20
C SER A 109 -2.31 9.33 -1.20
N THR A 110 -1.61 10.42 -1.49
CA THR A 110 -2.07 11.45 -2.45
C THR A 110 -1.61 11.19 -3.89
N GLY A 111 -0.88 10.11 -4.10
CA GLY A 111 -0.38 9.68 -5.41
C GLY A 111 -0.40 8.17 -5.55
N GLY A 112 0.48 7.64 -6.41
CA GLY A 112 0.49 6.23 -6.78
C GLY A 112 1.03 5.32 -5.67
N VAL A 113 0.45 4.11 -5.61
CA VAL A 113 0.95 3.01 -4.79
C VAL A 113 1.38 1.87 -5.70
N ASP A 114 2.67 1.54 -5.65
CA ASP A 114 3.27 0.44 -6.42
C ASP A 114 3.62 -0.71 -5.47
N ILE A 115 3.11 -1.91 -5.72
CA ILE A 115 3.33 -3.09 -4.87
C ILE A 115 3.95 -4.21 -5.68
N ALA A 116 5.17 -4.60 -5.30
CA ALA A 116 5.90 -5.71 -5.89
C ALA A 116 5.97 -5.68 -7.43
N ARG A 117 6.21 -4.51 -8.04
CA ARG A 117 6.27 -4.37 -9.51
C ARG A 117 7.65 -4.71 -10.10
N THR A 118 8.60 -5.11 -9.27
CA THR A 118 9.94 -5.57 -9.68
C THR A 118 9.99 -7.09 -9.63
N GLU A 119 10.77 -7.73 -10.49
CA GLU A 119 11.00 -9.18 -10.43
C GLU A 119 11.56 -9.59 -9.06
N ASP A 120 11.16 -10.77 -8.58
CA ASP A 120 11.51 -11.34 -7.28
C ASP A 120 11.14 -10.49 -6.05
N SER A 121 10.38 -9.40 -6.21
CA SER A 121 9.99 -8.56 -5.07
C SER A 121 8.70 -9.04 -4.43
N THR A 122 8.59 -8.84 -3.11
CA THR A 122 7.37 -9.13 -2.34
C THR A 122 6.85 -7.88 -1.68
N GLY A 123 5.54 -7.66 -1.79
CA GLY A 123 4.89 -6.46 -1.29
C GLY A 123 3.60 -6.82 -0.58
N THR A 124 3.50 -6.50 0.71
CA THR A 124 2.33 -6.82 1.53
C THR A 124 1.67 -5.54 2.03
N LEU A 125 0.40 -5.36 1.70
CA LEU A 125 -0.44 -4.30 2.22
C LEU A 125 -1.59 -4.90 3.03
N THR A 126 -1.68 -4.57 4.32
CA THR A 126 -2.78 -5.02 5.19
C THR A 126 -3.49 -3.82 5.79
N ILE A 127 -4.79 -3.70 5.54
CA ILE A 127 -5.69 -2.76 6.23
C ILE A 127 -6.72 -3.59 7.01
N SER A 128 -6.84 -3.38 8.33
CA SER A 128 -7.68 -4.25 9.15
C SER A 128 -8.23 -3.64 10.44
N GLY A 129 -9.18 -4.34 11.08
CA GLY A 129 -9.60 -4.08 12.45
C GLY A 129 -10.23 -2.71 12.68
N GLY A 130 -10.99 -2.17 11.72
CA GLY A 130 -11.62 -0.86 11.83
C GLY A 130 -10.75 0.31 11.33
N ALA A 131 -9.60 0.04 10.74
CA ALA A 131 -8.73 1.06 10.15
C ALA A 131 -9.32 1.68 8.87
N TYR A 132 -8.87 2.90 8.55
CA TYR A 132 -9.24 3.63 7.35
C TYR A 132 -8.04 3.88 6.43
N ALA A 133 -8.20 3.67 5.13
CA ALA A 133 -7.20 4.06 4.14
C ALA A 133 -7.82 4.80 2.95
N SER A 134 -7.12 5.82 2.44
CA SER A 134 -7.52 6.61 1.27
C SER A 134 -6.35 6.75 0.30
N ILE A 135 -6.55 6.38 -0.96
CA ILE A 135 -5.56 6.49 -2.03
C ILE A 135 -6.17 7.32 -3.15
N LEU A 136 -5.59 8.47 -3.48
CA LEU A 136 -6.21 9.44 -4.38
C LEU A 136 -5.41 9.60 -5.69
N ASN A 137 -6.10 10.09 -6.74
CA ASN A 137 -5.55 10.58 -8.02
C ASN A 137 -4.89 9.55 -8.96
N THR A 138 -4.23 8.52 -8.44
CA THR A 138 -3.44 7.57 -9.27
C THR A 138 -3.89 6.12 -9.09
N GLY A 139 -3.97 5.63 -7.84
CA GLY A 139 -4.40 4.28 -7.51
C GLY A 139 -3.29 3.30 -7.13
N ILE A 140 -3.64 2.02 -7.11
CA ILE A 140 -2.77 0.92 -6.69
C ILE A 140 -2.48 0.01 -7.88
N TYR A 141 -1.20 -0.25 -8.12
CA TYR A 141 -0.71 -1.10 -9.20
C TYR A 141 0.19 -2.20 -8.63
N THR A 142 -0.04 -3.45 -9.02
CA THR A 142 0.67 -4.60 -8.44
C THR A 142 1.43 -5.43 -9.47
N GLY A 143 2.49 -6.10 -9.04
CA GLY A 143 3.11 -7.21 -9.75
C GLY A 143 2.90 -8.55 -9.03
N ALA A 144 3.53 -9.61 -9.53
CA ALA A 144 3.23 -11.00 -9.14
C ALA A 144 3.44 -11.30 -7.65
N GLY A 145 4.38 -10.64 -6.97
CA GLY A 145 4.66 -10.84 -5.54
C GLY A 145 3.80 -10.02 -4.59
N ALA A 146 2.74 -9.37 -5.07
CA ALA A 146 1.87 -8.52 -4.27
C ALA A 146 0.81 -9.32 -3.49
N GLN A 147 0.59 -8.93 -2.24
CA GLN A 147 -0.50 -9.41 -1.40
C GLN A 147 -1.19 -8.21 -0.74
N ILE A 148 -2.45 -7.97 -1.10
CA ILE A 148 -3.29 -6.95 -0.49
C ILE A 148 -4.37 -7.65 0.34
N THR A 149 -4.49 -7.30 1.62
CA THR A 149 -5.54 -7.80 2.52
C THR A 149 -6.31 -6.62 3.12
N ILE A 150 -7.63 -6.63 2.96
CA ILE A 150 -8.56 -5.66 3.52
C ILE A 150 -9.61 -6.45 4.30
N THR A 151 -9.56 -6.42 5.63
CA THR A 151 -10.33 -7.39 6.43
C THR A 151 -10.83 -6.84 7.76
N GLY A 152 -11.97 -7.36 8.22
CA GLY A 152 -12.54 -7.05 9.51
C GLY A 152 -13.60 -5.96 9.46
N GLU A 153 -14.58 -6.09 10.36
CA GLU A 153 -15.70 -5.17 10.47
C GLU A 153 -15.22 -3.72 10.71
N GLY A 154 -15.84 -2.77 10.02
CA GLY A 154 -15.51 -1.35 10.12
C GLY A 154 -14.24 -0.95 9.39
N THR A 155 -13.45 -1.88 8.85
CA THR A 155 -12.33 -1.54 7.97
C THR A 155 -12.86 -0.97 6.67
N ARG A 156 -12.30 0.18 6.27
CA ARG A 156 -12.75 0.92 5.09
C ARG A 156 -11.58 1.41 4.28
N VAL A 157 -11.56 1.05 3.00
CA VAL A 157 -10.55 1.50 2.04
C VAL A 157 -11.23 2.21 0.88
N GLU A 158 -10.74 3.40 0.54
CA GLU A 158 -11.15 4.16 -0.63
C GLU A 158 -9.97 4.34 -1.59
N ILE A 159 -10.12 3.83 -2.81
CA ILE A 159 -9.18 4.03 -3.92
C ILE A 159 -9.86 4.98 -4.90
N GLY A 160 -9.58 6.26 -4.72
CA GLY A 160 -10.29 7.39 -5.29
C GLY A 160 -11.38 7.88 -4.35
N ASN A 161 -12.01 9.00 -4.69
CA ASN A 161 -13.02 9.63 -3.83
C ASN A 161 -14.43 9.32 -4.34
N PRO A 162 -15.31 8.66 -3.55
CA PRO A 162 -16.67 8.30 -3.97
C PRO A 162 -17.59 9.50 -4.17
N THR A 163 -17.19 10.69 -3.70
CA THR A 163 -17.96 11.94 -3.79
C THR A 163 -17.30 12.99 -4.68
N ASP A 164 -16.07 12.77 -5.13
CA ASP A 164 -15.32 13.67 -6.01
C ASP A 164 -14.57 12.89 -7.09
N THR A 165 -15.17 12.82 -8.29
CA THR A 165 -14.58 12.12 -9.44
C THR A 165 -13.29 12.75 -9.96
N SER A 166 -12.94 13.98 -9.56
CA SER A 166 -11.65 14.58 -9.93
C SER A 166 -10.46 13.91 -9.22
N GLN A 167 -10.73 13.20 -8.13
CA GLN A 167 -9.74 12.44 -7.37
C GLN A 167 -9.82 10.93 -7.66
N ALA A 168 -10.31 10.56 -8.84
CA ALA A 168 -10.46 9.16 -9.23
C ALA A 168 -9.13 8.40 -9.15
N ALA A 169 -9.21 7.13 -8.74
CA ALA A 169 -8.06 6.24 -8.67
C ALA A 169 -8.51 4.79 -8.85
N TRP A 170 -7.64 3.98 -9.46
CA TRP A 170 -7.97 2.61 -9.83
C TRP A 170 -7.25 1.61 -8.95
N LEU A 171 -7.95 0.52 -8.62
CA LEU A 171 -7.30 -0.70 -8.15
C LEU A 171 -6.97 -1.55 -9.38
N SER A 172 -5.69 -1.76 -9.65
CA SER A 172 -5.26 -2.45 -10.86
C SER A 172 -4.20 -3.49 -10.58
N PRO A 173 -4.59 -4.60 -9.95
CA PRO A 173 -3.70 -5.71 -9.83
C PRO A 173 -3.41 -6.35 -11.19
N GLU A 174 -2.14 -6.39 -11.57
CA GLU A 174 -1.62 -7.09 -12.76
C GLU A 174 -0.78 -8.31 -12.35
N GLY A 175 -0.82 -8.67 -11.08
CA GLY A 175 -0.16 -9.83 -10.48
C GLY A 175 -0.49 -9.92 -9.00
N GLY A 176 -0.31 -11.10 -8.42
CA GLY A 176 -0.52 -11.30 -6.99
C GLY A 176 -1.98 -11.40 -6.58
N THR A 177 -2.26 -11.08 -5.31
CA THR A 177 -3.57 -11.32 -4.70
C THR A 177 -4.15 -10.07 -4.04
N VAL A 178 -5.47 -9.92 -4.14
CA VAL A 178 -6.27 -8.98 -3.37
C VAL A 178 -7.34 -9.76 -2.63
N THR A 179 -7.42 -9.61 -1.31
CA THR A 179 -8.47 -10.21 -0.49
C THR A 179 -9.23 -9.11 0.23
N VAL A 180 -10.56 -9.08 0.05
CA VAL A 180 -11.48 -8.27 0.84
C VAL A 180 -12.36 -9.22 1.64
N SER A 181 -12.35 -9.14 2.96
CA SER A 181 -13.05 -10.12 3.80
C SER A 181 -13.67 -9.60 5.09
N ASP A 182 -14.49 -10.44 5.72
CA ASP A 182 -14.91 -10.35 7.12
C ASP A 182 -15.53 -9.01 7.53
N GLY A 183 -16.44 -8.48 6.70
CA GLY A 183 -17.18 -7.24 6.99
C GLY A 183 -16.49 -5.96 6.55
N ALA A 184 -15.35 -6.06 5.85
CA ALA A 184 -14.64 -4.89 5.34
C ALA A 184 -15.32 -4.27 4.10
N TYR A 185 -15.10 -2.98 3.91
CA TYR A 185 -15.58 -2.19 2.78
C TYR A 185 -14.40 -1.71 1.93
N LEU A 186 -14.47 -1.94 0.62
CA LEU A 186 -13.58 -1.36 -0.38
C LEU A 186 -14.40 -0.57 -1.40
N PHE A 187 -14.02 0.68 -1.63
CA PHE A 187 -14.42 1.44 -2.81
C PHE A 187 -13.22 1.63 -3.72
N ALA A 188 -13.41 1.52 -5.04
CA ALA A 188 -12.45 1.97 -6.03
C ALA A 188 -13.14 2.70 -7.18
N SER A 189 -12.53 3.76 -7.74
CA SER A 189 -13.15 4.45 -8.88
C SER A 189 -13.35 3.49 -10.05
N GLY A 190 -12.33 2.70 -10.38
CA GLY A 190 -12.41 1.55 -11.26
C GLY A 190 -11.57 0.37 -10.75
N ILE A 191 -11.91 -0.85 -11.15
CA ILE A 191 -11.17 -2.06 -10.78
C ILE A 191 -10.76 -2.81 -12.06
N TYR A 192 -9.48 -3.15 -12.16
CA TYR A 192 -8.95 -4.00 -13.23
C TYR A 192 -8.14 -5.15 -12.63
N VAL A 193 -8.70 -6.36 -12.71
CA VAL A 193 -8.01 -7.61 -12.37
C VAL A 193 -7.39 -8.16 -13.65
N GLY A 194 -6.12 -7.82 -13.87
CA GLY A 194 -5.41 -8.10 -15.10
C GLY A 194 -4.92 -9.55 -15.22
N PRO A 195 -4.48 -9.97 -16.42
CA PRO A 195 -3.95 -11.31 -16.66
C PRO A 195 -2.43 -11.43 -16.39
N GLY A 196 -1.78 -10.39 -15.87
CA GLY A 196 -0.32 -10.31 -15.83
C GLY A 196 0.34 -11.27 -14.82
N GLY A 197 1.63 -11.55 -15.05
CA GLY A 197 2.46 -12.46 -14.26
C GLY A 197 2.54 -13.89 -14.83
N SER A 198 3.41 -14.72 -14.25
CA SER A 198 3.42 -16.18 -14.48
C SER A 198 2.23 -16.89 -13.86
N ASP A 199 1.58 -16.25 -12.88
CA ASP A 199 0.50 -16.78 -12.07
C ASP A 199 -0.77 -15.94 -12.21
N LEU A 200 -1.91 -16.56 -11.95
CA LEU A 200 -3.22 -15.91 -12.02
C LEU A 200 -3.32 -14.77 -10.98
N THR A 201 -3.55 -13.56 -11.44
CA THR A 201 -3.98 -12.46 -10.56
C THR A 201 -5.35 -12.81 -9.96
N THR A 202 -5.44 -12.83 -8.64
CA THR A 202 -6.67 -13.24 -7.94
C THR A 202 -7.21 -12.10 -7.08
N MET A 203 -8.48 -11.77 -7.25
CA MET A 203 -9.23 -10.95 -6.30
C MET A 203 -10.31 -11.80 -5.64
N THR A 204 -10.26 -11.91 -4.31
CA THR A 204 -11.22 -12.65 -3.49
C THR A 204 -12.06 -11.70 -2.66
N VAL A 205 -13.37 -11.86 -2.71
CA VAL A 205 -14.33 -11.15 -1.86
C VAL A 205 -15.14 -12.19 -1.09
N THR A 206 -15.07 -12.19 0.24
CA THR A 206 -15.65 -13.26 1.07
C THR A 206 -16.07 -12.75 2.46
N GLY A 207 -16.82 -13.53 3.21
CA GLY A 207 -17.26 -13.17 4.57
C GLY A 207 -18.54 -12.32 4.60
N ALA A 208 -19.28 -12.41 5.70
CA ALA A 208 -20.54 -11.71 5.88
C ALA A 208 -20.30 -10.20 6.02
N GLY A 209 -21.12 -9.38 5.33
CA GLY A 209 -21.04 -7.92 5.41
C GLY A 209 -19.92 -7.28 4.58
N THR A 210 -19.10 -8.07 3.88
CA THR A 210 -18.05 -7.55 3.01
C THR A 210 -18.63 -6.91 1.76
N VAL A 211 -18.12 -5.73 1.41
CA VAL A 211 -18.59 -4.95 0.26
C VAL A 211 -17.40 -4.50 -0.58
N VAL A 212 -17.53 -4.64 -1.91
CA VAL A 212 -16.64 -4.04 -2.90
C VAL A 212 -17.48 -3.24 -3.87
N ASP A 213 -17.31 -1.92 -3.85
CA ASP A 213 -18.02 -0.99 -4.70
C ASP A 213 -17.08 -0.35 -5.73
N SER A 214 -17.63 -0.07 -6.91
CA SER A 214 -16.93 0.71 -7.92
C SER A 214 -17.87 1.71 -8.60
N ALA A 215 -17.37 2.93 -8.85
CA ALA A 215 -18.11 3.95 -9.56
C ALA A 215 -18.10 3.72 -11.08
N GLU A 216 -17.03 3.12 -11.58
CA GLU A 216 -16.84 2.72 -12.97
C GLU A 216 -16.95 1.18 -13.09
N ARG A 217 -16.24 0.60 -14.06
CA ARG A 217 -16.33 -0.84 -14.37
C ARG A 217 -15.34 -1.65 -13.53
N VAL A 218 -15.75 -2.89 -13.27
CA VAL A 218 -14.87 -3.96 -12.82
C VAL A 218 -14.52 -4.83 -14.02
N TYR A 219 -13.25 -4.83 -14.41
CA TYR A 219 -12.73 -5.64 -15.50
C TYR A 219 -11.95 -6.83 -14.93
N VAL A 220 -12.18 -8.02 -15.47
CA VAL A 220 -11.46 -9.24 -15.09
C VAL A 220 -10.97 -9.96 -16.35
N GLY A 221 -9.65 -10.10 -16.49
CA GLY A 221 -9.04 -10.91 -17.55
C GLY A 221 -9.26 -10.43 -18.99
N GLY A 222 -9.42 -9.11 -19.23
CA GLY A 222 -9.72 -8.53 -20.55
C GLY A 222 -8.78 -8.99 -21.67
N GLN A 223 -9.34 -9.18 -22.89
CA GLN A 223 -8.57 -9.57 -24.07
C GLN A 223 -7.55 -8.49 -24.43
N ASN A 224 -6.28 -8.88 -24.60
CA ASN A 224 -5.15 -8.02 -25.01
C ASN A 224 -4.51 -7.13 -23.93
N GLY A 225 -4.81 -7.33 -22.65
CA GLY A 225 -4.10 -6.64 -21.56
C GLY A 225 -4.30 -5.13 -21.51
N SER A 226 -5.33 -4.61 -22.18
CA SER A 226 -5.73 -3.20 -22.19
C SER A 226 -7.04 -3.00 -21.42
N ARG A 227 -7.18 -1.82 -20.79
CA ARG A 227 -8.41 -1.35 -20.14
C ARG A 227 -9.51 -0.92 -21.13
N ASP A 228 -9.19 -0.84 -22.42
CA ASP A 228 -10.12 -0.43 -23.47
C ASP A 228 -10.85 -1.66 -24.04
N VAL A 229 -11.94 -2.05 -23.38
CA VAL A 229 -12.93 -2.97 -23.97
C VAL A 229 -14.31 -2.32 -23.95
N ASP A 230 -14.43 -1.24 -24.73
CA ASP A 230 -15.66 -0.84 -25.41
C ASP A 230 -15.43 -0.97 -26.93
#